data_AF-A0A1V4SGW8-F1
#
_entry.id   AF-A0A1V4SGW8-F1
#
_cell.length_a   1.000
_cell.length_b   1.000
_cell.length_c   1.000
_cell.angle_alpha   90.00
_cell.angle_beta   90.00
_cell.angle_gamma   90.00
#
_symmetry.space_group_name_H-M   'P 1'
#
loop_
_entity.id
_entity.type
_entity.pdbx_description
1 polymer ?
#
loop_
_entity_poly.entity_id
_entity_poly.type
_entity_poly.pdbx_seq_one_letter_code
_entity_poly.pdbx_strand_id
1 'polypeptide(L)'
;MFYVIWLILTSVLSVLGIVRFKPHYHNDDMASPLLTDITTVTVFLPCYFILLWLLIHIVYAHVNSLKIKAALISFFSISGFLLSLLFLDFYSLTFRTLISFVLMTVTFIYFYITAFIYRKSNFFRKN
;
A
#
# COMPACT_ATOMS: atom_id res chain seq x y z
N MET A 1 17.44 9.68 -12.25
CA MET A 1 18.10 8.98 -11.12
C MET A 1 17.25 9.05 -9.85
N PHE A 2 16.86 10.24 -9.40
CA PHE A 2 16.07 10.44 -8.18
C PHE A 2 14.76 9.61 -8.11
N TYR A 3 13.97 9.57 -9.20
CA TYR A 3 12.75 8.75 -9.27
C TYR A 3 13.01 7.25 -9.06
N VAL A 4 14.03 6.69 -9.71
CA VAL A 4 14.37 5.26 -9.58
C VAL A 4 14.84 4.94 -8.17
N ILE A 5 15.67 5.82 -7.58
CA ILE A 5 16.11 5.69 -6.18
C ILE A 5 14.90 5.74 -5.23
N TRP A 6 13.97 6.66 -5.45
CA TRP A 6 12.73 6.76 -4.69
C TRP A 6 11.91 5.45 -4.75
N LEU A 7 11.71 4.90 -5.96
CA LEU A 7 10.99 3.63 -6.14
C LEU A 7 11.67 2.46 -5.41
N ILE A 8 13.00 2.33 -5.53
CA ILE A 8 13.76 1.24 -4.91
C ILE A 8 13.70 1.36 -3.39
N LEU A 9 13.99 2.54 -2.85
CA LEU A 9 14.03 2.77 -1.41
C LEU A 9 12.68 2.46 -0.77
N THR A 10 11.60 3.00 -1.34
CA THR A 10 10.25 2.82 -0.82
C THR A 10 9.78 1.38 -0.94
N SER A 11 10.05 0.73 -2.07
CA SER A 11 9.76 -0.69 -2.25
C SER A 11 10.47 -1.54 -1.20
N VAL A 12 11.78 -1.35 -1.00
CA VAL A 12 12.57 -2.10 -0.02
C VAL A 12 12.04 -1.88 1.40
N LEU A 13 11.83 -0.63 1.81
CA LEU A 13 11.34 -0.32 3.16
C LEU A 13 9.95 -0.90 3.40
N SER A 14 9.04 -0.80 2.43
CA SER A 14 7.70 -1.36 2.55
C SER A 14 7.71 -2.89 2.59
N VAL A 15 8.53 -3.55 1.78
CA VAL A 15 8.69 -5.02 1.84
C VAL A 15 9.23 -5.44 3.20
N LEU A 16 10.26 -4.75 3.73
CA LEU A 16 10.80 -5.02 5.06
C LEU A 16 9.74 -4.85 6.15
N GLY A 17 8.93 -3.78 6.07
CA GLY A 17 7.81 -3.54 6.99
C GLY A 17 6.78 -4.68 6.95
N ILE A 18 6.40 -5.13 5.76
CA ILE A 18 5.46 -6.24 5.58
C ILE A 18 6.02 -7.54 6.15
N VAL A 19 7.25 -7.90 5.80
CA VAL A 19 7.86 -9.18 6.23
C VAL A 19 8.05 -9.22 7.73
N ARG A 20 8.49 -8.10 8.33
CA ARG A 20 8.80 -8.03 9.76
C ARG A 20 7.56 -7.93 10.65
N PHE A 21 6.53 -7.23 10.20
CA PHE A 21 5.32 -6.94 10.99
C PHE A 21 4.08 -7.63 10.44
N LYS A 22 4.25 -8.71 9.65
CA LYS A 22 3.13 -9.53 9.20
C LYS A 22 2.35 -10.01 10.43
N PRO A 23 1.02 -9.83 10.48
CA PRO A 23 0.22 -10.31 11.60
C PRO A 23 0.36 -11.83 11.74
N HIS A 24 0.75 -12.27 12.92
CA HIS A 24 0.76 -13.67 13.33
C HIS A 24 -0.16 -13.79 14.55
N TYR A 25 -1.42 -14.12 14.27
CA TYR A 25 -2.40 -14.45 15.29
C TYR A 25 -2.25 -15.96 15.59
N HIS A 26 -1.23 -16.33 16.37
CA HIS A 26 -1.08 -17.70 16.88
C HIS A 26 -1.59 -17.77 18.32
N ASN A 27 -2.28 -18.86 18.66
CA ASN A 27 -2.85 -19.05 19.99
C ASN A 27 -1.77 -19.25 21.08
N ASP A 28 -0.55 -19.62 20.70
CA ASP A 28 0.53 -19.98 21.62
C ASP A 28 1.62 -18.90 21.77
N ASP A 29 1.62 -17.87 20.92
CA ASP A 29 2.62 -16.81 20.95
C ASP A 29 2.25 -15.74 21.98
N MET A 30 3.09 -15.59 23.00
CA MET A 30 2.98 -14.57 24.07
C MET A 30 3.13 -13.12 23.59
N ALA A 31 3.15 -12.85 22.28
CA ALA A 31 2.96 -11.51 21.77
C ALA A 31 1.49 -11.13 22.03
N SER A 32 1.27 -10.12 22.88
CA SER A 32 -0.09 -9.72 23.23
C SER A 32 -0.89 -9.41 21.94
N PRO A 33 -2.11 -9.95 21.77
CA PRO A 33 -2.93 -9.71 20.58
C PRO A 33 -3.04 -8.22 20.23
N LEU A 34 -3.07 -7.38 21.27
CA LEU A 34 -3.03 -5.93 21.17
C LEU A 34 -1.78 -5.37 20.47
N LEU A 35 -0.58 -5.90 20.75
CA LEU A 35 0.65 -5.45 20.10
C LEU A 35 0.67 -5.85 18.61
N THR A 36 0.19 -7.05 18.30
CA THR A 36 0.02 -7.51 16.92
C THR A 36 -0.94 -6.60 16.17
N ASP A 37 -2.07 -6.24 16.77
CA ASP A 37 -3.03 -5.30 16.18
C ASP A 37 -2.43 -3.91 15.96
N ILE A 38 -1.75 -3.35 16.97
CA ILE A 38 -1.10 -2.03 16.87
C ILE A 38 -0.08 -2.04 15.74
N THR A 39 0.83 -3.01 15.70
CA THR A 39 1.87 -3.09 14.66
C THR A 39 1.28 -3.33 13.27
N THR A 40 0.19 -4.10 13.19
CA THR A 40 -0.53 -4.35 11.93
C THR A 40 -1.12 -3.05 11.38
N VAL A 41 -1.78 -2.25 12.23
CA VAL A 41 -2.42 -1.00 11.84
C VAL A 41 -1.39 0.12 11.57
N THR A 42 -0.34 0.20 12.38
CA THR A 42 0.60 1.35 12.33
C THR A 42 1.78 1.16 11.38
N VAL A 43 2.15 -0.08 11.06
CA VAL A 43 3.34 -0.36 10.23
C VAL A 43 2.97 -1.22 9.02
N PHE A 44 2.40 -2.40 9.25
CA PHE A 44 2.15 -3.38 8.19
C PHE A 44 1.19 -2.85 7.12
N LEU A 45 -0.02 -2.40 7.52
CA LEU A 45 -1.02 -1.90 6.58
C LEU A 45 -0.55 -0.66 5.82
N PRO A 46 0.08 0.35 6.45
CA PRO A 46 0.69 1.46 5.72
C PRO A 46 1.71 0.99 4.68
N CYS A 47 2.61 0.07 5.04
CA CYS A 47 3.61 -0.46 4.11
C CYS A 47 2.98 -1.25 2.96
N TYR A 48 1.96 -2.05 3.25
CA TYR A 48 1.15 -2.75 2.26
C TYR A 48 0.47 -1.79 1.27
N PHE A 49 -0.21 -0.75 1.76
CA PHE A 49 -0.87 0.20 0.87
C PHE A 49 0.13 1.08 0.10
N ILE A 50 1.28 1.43 0.67
CA ILE A 50 2.35 2.12 -0.06
C ILE A 50 2.81 1.31 -1.26
N LEU A 51 3.03 0.00 -1.08
CA LEU A 51 3.38 -0.91 -2.19
C LEU A 51 2.27 -1.04 -3.23
N LEU A 52 1.02 -1.11 -2.77
CA LEU A 52 -0.14 -1.12 -3.67
C LEU A 52 -0.18 0.16 -4.52
N TRP A 53 -0.04 1.33 -3.90
CA TRP A 53 -0.03 2.62 -4.61
C TRP A 53 1.18 2.76 -5.54
N LEU A 54 2.33 2.20 -5.16
CA LEU A 54 3.51 2.13 -6.01
C LEU A 54 3.24 1.29 -7.28
N LEU A 55 2.64 0.11 -7.12
CA LEU A 55 2.23 -0.74 -8.24
C LEU A 55 1.24 -0.03 -9.15
N ILE A 56 0.21 0.60 -8.57
CA ILE A 56 -0.78 1.38 -9.31
C ILE A 56 -0.11 2.52 -10.09
N HIS A 57 0.87 3.21 -9.49
CA HIS A 57 1.63 4.27 -10.16
C HIS A 57 2.41 3.74 -11.37
N ILE A 58 3.11 2.61 -11.22
CA ILE A 58 3.86 2.00 -12.33
C ILE A 58 2.91 1.65 -13.47
N VAL A 59 1.79 1.00 -13.19
CA VAL A 59 0.78 0.66 -14.22
C VAL A 59 0.23 1.92 -14.88
N TYR A 60 -0.12 2.93 -14.09
CA TYR A 60 -0.64 4.21 -14.58
C TYR A 60 0.31 4.94 -15.53
N ALA A 61 1.62 4.85 -15.27
CA ALA A 61 2.67 5.50 -16.06
C ALA A 61 2.88 4.85 -17.44
N HIS A 62 2.52 3.58 -17.62
CA HIS A 62 2.78 2.82 -18.87
C HIS A 62 1.54 2.63 -19.75
N VAL A 63 0.33 2.80 -19.18
CA VAL A 63 -0.90 2.74 -19.97
C VAL A 63 -1.17 4.12 -20.59
N ASN A 64 -1.67 4.18 -21.83
CA ASN A 64 -2.05 5.46 -22.46
C ASN A 64 -3.56 5.73 -22.40
N SER A 65 -4.39 4.68 -22.48
CA SER A 65 -5.85 4.83 -22.46
C SER A 65 -6.38 5.16 -21.07
N LEU A 66 -7.08 6.30 -20.95
CA LEU A 66 -7.73 6.73 -19.70
C LEU A 66 -8.74 5.70 -19.17
N LYS A 67 -9.49 5.05 -20.06
CA LYS A 67 -10.47 4.02 -19.68
C LYS A 67 -9.79 2.83 -19.01
N ILE A 68 -8.67 2.37 -19.59
CA ILE A 68 -7.89 1.24 -19.05
C ILE A 68 -7.22 1.64 -17.73
N LYS A 69 -6.69 2.87 -17.62
CA LYS A 69 -6.14 3.39 -16.36
C LYS A 69 -7.16 3.35 -15.23
N ALA A 70 -8.36 3.89 -15.47
CA ALA A 70 -9.42 3.91 -14.48
C ALA A 70 -9.81 2.50 -14.05
N ALA A 71 -9.97 1.57 -15.01
CA ALA A 71 -10.30 0.18 -14.72
C ALA A 71 -9.21 -0.50 -13.86
N LEU A 72 -7.93 -0.34 -14.21
CA LEU A 72 -6.82 -0.96 -13.47
C LEU A 72 -6.66 -0.35 -12.07
N ILE A 73 -6.74 0.98 -11.93
CA ILE A 73 -6.69 1.65 -10.62
C ILE A 73 -7.81 1.12 -9.73
N SER A 74 -9.05 1.09 -10.23
CA SER A 74 -10.19 0.60 -9.46
C SER A 74 -10.02 -0.87 -9.08
N PHE A 75 -9.58 -1.72 -10.02
CA PHE A 75 -9.34 -3.13 -9.75
C PHE A 75 -8.30 -3.36 -8.65
N PHE A 76 -7.12 -2.73 -8.75
CA PHE A 76 -6.08 -2.87 -7.73
C PHE A 76 -6.50 -2.26 -6.39
N SER A 77 -7.20 -1.11 -6.39
CA SER A 77 -7.66 -0.48 -5.15
C SER A 77 -8.70 -1.34 -4.43
N ILE A 78 -9.70 -1.87 -5.15
CA ILE A 78 -10.73 -2.74 -4.58
C ILE A 78 -10.12 -4.04 -4.08
N SER A 79 -9.30 -4.71 -4.91
CA SER A 79 -8.64 -5.96 -4.53
C SER A 79 -7.72 -5.75 -3.34
N GLY A 80 -6.96 -4.66 -3.34
CA GLY A 80 -6.05 -4.30 -2.28
C GLY A 80 -6.77 -4.01 -0.96
N PHE A 81 -7.90 -3.31 -1.03
CA PHE A 81 -8.80 -3.06 0.10
C PHE A 81 -9.36 -4.37 0.67
N LEU A 82 -9.95 -5.23 -0.17
CA LEU A 82 -10.52 -6.51 0.28
C LEU A 82 -9.47 -7.40 0.93
N LEU A 83 -8.28 -7.50 0.34
CA LEU A 83 -7.17 -8.27 0.91
C LEU A 83 -6.69 -7.66 2.24
N SER A 84 -6.71 -6.33 2.39
CA SER A 84 -6.35 -5.68 3.65
C SER A 84 -7.27 -6.07 4.81
N LEU A 85 -8.56 -6.33 4.53
CA LEU A 85 -9.50 -6.76 5.55
C LEU A 85 -9.05 -8.09 6.15
N LEU A 86 -8.54 -9.01 5.33
CA LEU A 86 -8.09 -10.35 5.76
C LEU A 86 -6.91 -10.32 6.73
N PHE A 87 -6.13 -9.23 6.75
CA PHE A 87 -4.98 -9.09 7.65
C PHE A 87 -5.35 -8.57 9.04
N LEU A 88 -6.54 -8.00 9.19
CA LEU A 88 -7.03 -7.51 10.47
C LEU A 88 -7.92 -8.57 11.11
N ASP A 89 -7.56 -9.03 12.31
CA ASP A 89 -8.39 -9.95 13.10
C ASP A 89 -9.11 -9.24 14.24
N PHE A 90 -9.73 -8.09 13.94
CA PHE A 90 -10.61 -7.42 14.90
C PHE A 90 -11.99 -8.08 14.95
N TYR A 91 -12.56 -8.15 16.15
CA TYR A 91 -13.89 -8.73 16.43
C TYR A 91 -15.05 -8.14 15.60
N SER A 92 -14.89 -6.97 14.97
CA SER A 92 -15.95 -6.33 14.18
C SER A 92 -15.49 -5.97 12.78
N LEU A 93 -16.25 -6.43 11.78
CA LEU A 93 -16.07 -6.11 10.37
C LEU A 93 -16.13 -4.59 10.12
N THR A 94 -16.98 -3.87 10.86
CA THR A 94 -17.11 -2.42 10.74
C THR A 94 -15.80 -1.71 11.05
N PHE A 95 -15.11 -2.10 12.12
CA PHE A 95 -13.82 -1.52 12.49
C PHE A 95 -12.74 -1.85 11.47
N ARG A 96 -12.67 -3.10 11.00
CA ARG A 96 -11.73 -3.52 9.93
C ARG A 96 -11.92 -2.67 8.68
N THR A 97 -13.16 -2.50 8.26
CA THR A 97 -13.55 -1.69 7.09
C THR A 97 -13.10 -0.25 7.26
N LEU A 98 -13.38 0.36 8.41
CA LEU A 98 -13.05 1.76 8.68
C LEU A 98 -11.53 1.99 8.72
N ILE A 99 -10.78 1.13 9.42
CA ILE A 99 -9.32 1.22 9.51
C ILE A 99 -8.69 1.06 8.13
N SER A 100 -9.05 0.02 7.38
CA SER A 100 -8.54 -0.20 6.03
C SER A 100 -8.87 0.96 5.09
N PHE A 101 -10.07 1.54 5.19
CA PHE A 101 -10.47 2.67 4.35
C PHE A 101 -9.65 3.92 4.68
N VAL A 102 -9.50 4.24 5.97
CA VAL A 102 -8.70 5.39 6.43
C VAL A 102 -7.26 5.23 5.98
N LEU A 103 -6.64 4.07 6.23
CA LEU A 103 -5.23 3.85 5.88
C LEU A 103 -5.01 3.86 4.37
N MET A 104 -5.90 3.26 3.58
CA MET A 104 -5.83 3.32 2.12
C MET A 104 -5.92 4.77 1.62
N THR A 105 -6.80 5.58 2.23
CA THR A 105 -6.98 7.00 1.87
C THR A 105 -5.78 7.85 2.28
N VAL A 106 -5.25 7.67 3.49
CA VAL A 106 -4.08 8.43 3.97
C VAL A 106 -2.84 8.10 3.13
N THR A 107 -2.62 6.81 2.85
CA THR A 107 -1.49 6.37 2.02
C THR A 107 -1.62 6.76 0.56
N PHE A 108 -2.80 7.16 0.08
CA PHE A 108 -2.98 7.71 -1.27
C PHE A 108 -2.12 8.95 -1.54
N ILE A 109 -1.75 9.71 -0.49
CA ILE A 109 -0.80 10.82 -0.59
C ILE A 109 0.53 10.36 -1.23
N TYR A 110 0.95 9.13 -0.95
CA TYR A 110 2.16 8.54 -1.51
C TYR A 110 2.11 8.41 -3.04
N PHE A 111 0.92 8.12 -3.61
CA PHE A 111 0.72 8.08 -5.05
C PHE A 111 1.00 9.46 -5.68
N TYR A 112 0.48 10.54 -5.09
CA TYR A 112 0.70 11.89 -5.59
C TYR A 112 2.16 12.33 -5.51
N ILE A 113 2.84 12.03 -4.39
CA ILE A 113 4.27 12.31 -4.23
C ILE A 113 5.05 11.59 -5.32
N THR A 114 4.79 10.30 -5.51
CA THR A 114 5.47 9.48 -6.52
C THR A 114 5.20 10.00 -7.93
N ALA A 115 3.96 10.38 -8.24
CA ALA A 115 3.60 10.97 -9.53
C ALA A 115 4.26 12.33 -9.78
N PHE A 116 4.38 13.17 -8.75
CA PHE A 116 5.10 14.43 -8.85
C PHE A 116 6.59 14.21 -9.16
N ILE A 117 7.24 13.30 -8.44
CA ILE A 117 8.64 12.92 -8.67
C ILE A 117 8.83 12.35 -10.08
N TYR A 118 7.90 11.51 -10.54
CA TYR A 118 7.93 10.94 -11.89
C TYR A 118 7.90 12.03 -12.97
N ARG A 119 6.97 13.00 -12.88
CA ARG A 119 6.85 14.12 -13.83
C ARG A 119 8.09 15.00 -13.91
N LYS A 120 8.81 15.15 -12.79
CA LYS A 120 10.08 15.89 -12.72
C LYS A 120 11.28 15.07 -13.20
N SER A 121 11.11 13.76 -13.41
CA SER A 121 12.20 12.87 -13.82
C SER A 121 12.37 12.82 -15.34
N ASN A 122 13.59 12.51 -15.78
CA ASN A 122 13.89 12.31 -17.20
C ASN A 122 13.15 11.10 -17.83
N PHE A 123 12.52 10.24 -17.03
CA PHE A 123 11.68 9.14 -17.55
C PHE A 123 10.42 9.68 -18.21
N PHE A 124 9.77 10.68 -17.61
CA PHE A 124 8.59 11.31 -18.21
C PHE A 124 8.91 11.99 -19.55
N ARG A 125 10.11 12.56 -19.70
CA ARG A 125 10.52 13.24 -20.94
C ARG A 125 10.78 12.30 -22.12
N LYS A 126 10.86 10.99 -21.88
CA LYS A 126 11.18 9.97 -22.90
C LYS A 126 9.97 9.15 -23.35
N ASN A 127 8.87 9.17 -22.61
CA ASN A 127 7.59 8.53 -22.96
C ASN A 127 6.62 9.55 -23.54
#